data_AF-A0A440N9V6-F1
#
_entry.id   AF-A0A440N9V6-F1
#
_cell.length_a   1.000
_cell.length_b   1.000
_cell.length_c   1.000
_cell.angle_alpha   90.00
_cell.angle_beta   90.00
_cell.angle_gamma   90.00
#
_symmetry.space_group_name_H-M   'P 1'
#
loop_
_entity.id
_entity.type
_entity.pdbx_description
1 polymer ?
#
loop_
_entity_poly.entity_id
_entity_poly.type
_entity_poly.pdbx_seq_one_letter_code
_entity_poly.pdbx_strand_id
1 'polypeptide(L)'
;MNFVSDGPAPGQVDPRDLTAAQLAALRIVQGFRLSRVRNGWRAPGSPLVTLAMAQFLGGKRLLMRRTVAGKERIEITGTGMNTLTVADARRRKAA
;
A
#
# COMPACT_ATOMS: atom_id res chain seq x y z
N MET A 1 -9.71 23.56 26.71
CA MET A 1 -9.63 23.52 25.23
C MET A 1 -8.77 22.33 24.85
N ASN A 2 -9.34 21.27 24.27
CA ASN A 2 -8.60 20.09 23.85
C ASN A 2 -8.78 19.92 22.34
N PHE A 3 -7.83 20.45 21.56
CA PHE A 3 -7.80 20.31 20.10
C PHE A 3 -6.98 19.07 19.75
N VAL A 4 -7.48 17.88 20.11
CA VAL A 4 -6.94 16.63 19.59
C VAL A 4 -7.70 16.35 18.31
N SER A 5 -7.15 16.75 17.17
CA SER A 5 -7.63 16.28 15.88
C SER A 5 -7.31 14.78 15.80
N ASP A 6 -8.28 13.92 16.12
CA ASP A 6 -8.19 12.46 15.94
C ASP A 6 -8.17 12.03 14.45
N GLY A 7 -8.23 12.99 13.54
CA GLY A 7 -8.05 12.76 12.11
C GLY A 7 -6.58 12.56 11.76
N PRO A 8 -6.24 11.57 10.90
CA PRO A 8 -4.88 11.43 10.40
C PRO A 8 -4.43 12.74 9.73
N ALA A 9 -3.14 13.07 9.83
CA ALA A 9 -2.59 14.29 9.24
C ALA A 9 -3.00 14.42 7.75
N PRO A 10 -3.18 15.63 7.20
CA PRO A 10 -3.58 15.79 5.79
C PRO A 10 -2.66 15.01 4.86
N GLY A 11 -3.20 14.03 4.13
CA GLY A 11 -2.43 13.12 3.26
C GLY A 11 -2.05 11.78 3.89
N GLN A 12 -2.52 11.47 5.09
CA GLN A 12 -2.34 10.19 5.76
C GLN A 12 -3.65 9.37 5.71
N VAL A 13 -3.57 8.12 5.25
CA VAL A 13 -4.72 7.21 5.19
C VAL A 13 -4.78 6.41 6.49
N ASP A 14 -5.94 6.40 7.17
CA ASP A 14 -6.14 5.53 8.34
C ASP A 14 -6.15 4.06 7.87
N PRO A 15 -5.32 3.18 8.46
CA PRO A 15 -5.38 1.75 8.17
C PRO A 15 -6.76 1.10 8.33
N ARG A 16 -7.67 1.67 9.13
CA ARG A 16 -9.05 1.17 9.31
C ARG A 16 -9.90 1.33 8.06
N ASP A 17 -9.54 2.26 7.18
CA ASP A 17 -10.20 2.47 5.89
C ASP A 17 -9.76 1.45 4.83
N LEU A 18 -8.86 0.53 5.19
CA LEU A 18 -8.32 -0.49 4.31
C LEU A 18 -8.74 -1.89 4.76
N THR A 19 -9.13 -2.71 3.80
CA THR A 19 -9.41 -4.12 4.06
C THR A 19 -8.12 -4.90 4.33
N ALA A 20 -8.26 -6.07 4.96
CA ALA A 20 -7.12 -6.96 5.19
C ALA A 20 -6.39 -7.33 3.87
N ALA A 21 -7.13 -7.52 2.78
CA ALA A 21 -6.57 -7.80 1.45
C ALA A 21 -5.79 -6.61 0.87
N GLN A 22 -6.25 -5.39 1.09
CA GLN A 22 -5.56 -4.17 0.67
C GLN A 22 -4.26 -3.97 1.47
N LEU A 23 -4.29 -4.19 2.78
CA LEU A 23 -3.08 -4.19 3.61
C LEU A 23 -2.10 -5.30 3.20
N ALA A 24 -2.60 -6.50 2.90
CA ALA A 24 -1.76 -7.59 2.38
C ALA A 24 -1.11 -7.21 1.03
N ALA A 25 -1.85 -6.58 0.12
CA ALA A 25 -1.30 -6.09 -1.14
C ALA A 25 -0.19 -5.05 -0.92
N LEU A 26 -0.35 -4.10 0.01
CA LEU A 26 0.72 -3.15 0.36
C LEU A 26 1.97 -3.87 0.89
N ARG A 27 1.81 -4.89 1.75
CA ARG A 27 2.94 -5.71 2.24
C ARG A 27 3.65 -6.45 1.08
N ILE A 28 2.90 -6.94 0.10
CA ILE A 28 3.49 -7.57 -1.10
C ILE A 28 4.28 -6.53 -1.90
N VAL A 29 3.73 -5.33 -2.15
CA VAL A 29 4.43 -4.28 -2.90
C VAL A 29 5.68 -3.80 -2.16
N GLN A 30 5.65 -3.75 -0.83
CA GLN A 30 6.82 -3.43 -0.01
C GLN A 30 7.93 -4.50 -0.13
N GLY A 31 7.56 -5.78 -0.11
CA GLY A 31 8.51 -6.89 -0.10
C GLY A 31 9.05 -7.29 -1.47
N PHE A 32 8.35 -6.97 -2.56
CA PHE A 32 8.66 -7.48 -3.89
C PHE A 32 8.82 -6.38 -4.94
N ARG A 33 9.78 -6.56 -5.86
CA ARG A 33 9.96 -5.70 -7.04
C ARG A 33 8.96 -6.07 -8.15
N LEU A 34 7.71 -5.68 -7.98
CA LEU A 34 6.63 -6.06 -8.88
C LEU A 34 6.76 -5.38 -10.25
N SER A 35 6.68 -6.17 -11.32
CA SER A 35 6.64 -5.68 -12.70
C SER A 35 5.24 -5.85 -13.27
N ARG A 36 4.92 -5.07 -14.30
CA ARG A 36 3.63 -5.16 -14.99
C ARG A 36 3.48 -6.54 -15.66
N VAL A 37 2.32 -7.17 -15.45
CA VAL A 37 1.93 -8.43 -16.10
C VAL A 37 0.49 -8.33 -16.60
N ARG A 38 0.02 -9.33 -17.36
CA ARG A 38 -1.39 -9.44 -17.74
C ARG A 38 -2.25 -9.42 -16.47
N ASN A 39 -3.22 -8.50 -16.42
CA ASN A 39 -4.18 -8.30 -15.33
C ASN A 39 -3.62 -7.79 -13.98
N GLY A 40 -2.36 -7.37 -13.89
CA GLY A 40 -1.85 -6.86 -12.61
C GLY A 40 -0.35 -6.62 -12.54
N TRP A 41 0.20 -6.88 -11.36
CA TRP A 41 1.59 -6.67 -11.00
C TRP A 41 2.09 -7.87 -10.21
N ARG A 42 3.25 -8.40 -10.60
CA ARG A 42 3.79 -9.62 -10.01
C ARG A 42 5.32 -9.65 -10.06
N ALA A 43 5.92 -10.34 -9.10
CA ALA A 43 7.31 -10.81 -9.14
C ALA A 43 7.33 -12.34 -8.98
N PRO A 44 8.40 -13.03 -9.40
CA PRO A 44 8.57 -14.45 -9.13
C PRO A 44 8.39 -14.76 -7.64
N GLY A 45 7.56 -15.76 -7.32
CA GLY A 45 7.24 -16.12 -5.93
C GLY A 45 6.25 -15.20 -5.20
N SER A 46 5.84 -14.07 -5.79
CA SER A 46 4.83 -13.19 -5.18
C SER A 46 3.40 -13.57 -5.61
N PRO A 47 2.40 -13.35 -4.74
CA PRO A 47 1.00 -13.30 -5.16
C PRO A 47 0.78 -12.19 -6.19
N LEU A 48 -0.30 -12.31 -6.97
CA LEU A 48 -0.70 -11.29 -7.94
C LEU A 48 -1.36 -10.11 -7.22
N VAL A 49 -0.84 -8.90 -7.43
CA VAL A 49 -1.58 -7.67 -7.13
C VAL A 49 -2.39 -7.30 -8.36
N THR A 50 -3.71 -7.46 -8.30
CA THR A 50 -4.59 -7.22 -9.45
C THR A 50 -4.56 -5.76 -9.88
N LEU A 51 -4.93 -5.50 -11.15
CA LEU A 51 -5.00 -4.13 -11.66
C LEU A 51 -5.99 -3.27 -10.85
N ALA A 52 -7.17 -3.81 -10.51
CA ALA A 52 -8.16 -3.10 -9.70
C ALA A 52 -7.62 -2.74 -8.30
N MET A 53 -6.90 -3.69 -7.67
CA MET A 53 -6.25 -3.43 -6.37
C MET A 53 -5.20 -2.33 -6.48
N ALA A 54 -4.34 -2.38 -7.50
CA ALA A 54 -3.31 -1.37 -7.72
C ALA A 54 -3.91 0.01 -8.04
N GLN A 55 -4.99 0.07 -8.81
CA GLN A 55 -5.72 1.31 -9.11
C GLN A 55 -6.35 1.91 -7.86
N PHE A 56 -7.02 1.11 -7.04
CA PHE A 56 -7.61 1.57 -5.78
C PHE A 56 -6.56 2.16 -4.83
N LEU A 57 -5.47 1.42 -4.60
CA LEU A 57 -4.38 1.87 -3.73
C LEU A 57 -3.64 3.09 -4.31
N GLY A 58 -3.49 3.16 -5.63
CA GLY A 58 -2.94 4.33 -6.33
C GLY A 58 -3.83 5.56 -6.21
N GLY A 59 -5.16 5.39 -6.29
CA GLY A 59 -6.13 6.48 -6.06
C GLY A 59 -6.06 7.05 -4.64
N LYS A 60 -5.72 6.22 -3.65
CA LYS A 60 -5.42 6.64 -2.27
C LYS A 60 -3.99 7.15 -2.06
N ARG A 61 -3.18 7.28 -3.13
CA ARG A 61 -1.77 7.69 -3.09
C ARG A 61 -0.87 6.80 -2.21
N LEU A 62 -1.26 5.54 -2.00
CA LEU A 62 -0.48 4.55 -1.23
C LEU A 62 0.55 3.84 -2.10
N LEU A 63 0.28 3.79 -3.40
CA LEU A 63 1.18 3.26 -4.42
C LEU A 63 1.47 4.33 -5.48
N MET A 64 2.63 4.21 -6.10
CA MET A 64 2.99 4.99 -7.28
C MET A 64 3.51 4.06 -8.39
N ARG A 65 3.29 4.46 -9.64
CA ARG A 65 3.91 3.81 -10.80
C ARG A 65 5.24 4.47 -11.09
N ARG A 66 6.24 3.67 -11.43
CA ARG A 66 7.55 4.14 -11.91
C ARG A 66 7.99 3.32 -13.11
N THR A 67 8.81 3.93 -13.95
CA THR A 67 9.50 3.22 -15.03
C THR A 67 10.96 3.05 -14.63
N VAL A 68 11.42 1.80 -14.56
CA VAL A 68 12.80 1.44 -14.19
C VAL A 68 13.39 0.58 -15.29
N ALA A 69 14.46 1.06 -15.93
CA ALA A 69 15.09 0.38 -17.07
C ALA A 69 14.09 -0.02 -18.17
N GLY A 70 13.20 0.91 -18.54
CA GLY A 70 12.17 0.70 -19.57
C GLY A 70 11.00 -0.20 -19.14
N LYS A 71 10.98 -0.71 -17.90
CA LYS A 71 9.91 -1.55 -17.38
C LYS A 71 9.05 -0.80 -16.38
N GLU A 72 7.73 -0.89 -16.55
CA GLU A 72 6.79 -0.38 -15.56
C GLU A 72 6.83 -1.22 -14.29
N ARG A 73 6.85 -0.52 -13.15
CA ARG A 73 6.81 -1.07 -11.80
C ARG A 73 5.83 -0.28 -10.93
N ILE A 74 5.38 -0.91 -9.86
CA ILE A 74 4.70 -0.24 -8.77
C ILE A 74 5.58 -0.24 -7.54
N GLU A 75 5.58 0.89 -6.84
CA GLU A 75 6.31 1.11 -5.60
C GLU A 75 5.37 1.67 -4.55
N ILE A 76 5.64 1.34 -3.29
CA ILE A 76 4.93 1.90 -2.15
C ILE A 76 5.38 3.34 -1.90
N THR A 77 4.44 4.23 -1.62
CA THR A 77 4.77 5.63 -1.28
C THR A 77 5.16 5.77 0.20
N GLY A 78 5.67 6.93 0.60
CA GLY A 78 5.89 7.25 2.02
C GLY A 78 4.60 7.14 2.84
N THR A 79 3.47 7.64 2.30
CA THR A 79 2.15 7.47 2.91
C THR A 79 1.79 5.99 3.05
N GLY A 80 1.97 5.20 1.98
CA GLY A 80 1.71 3.75 2.02
C GLY A 80 2.53 3.04 3.10
N MET A 81 3.80 3.41 3.23
CA MET A 81 4.70 2.87 4.26
C MET A 81 4.20 3.20 5.67
N ASN A 82 3.89 4.47 5.93
CA ASN A 82 3.40 4.92 7.23
C ASN A 82 2.07 4.23 7.61
N THR A 83 1.14 4.10 6.65
CA THR A 83 -0.12 3.38 6.85
C THR A 83 0.13 1.91 7.23
N LEU A 84 1.05 1.22 6.55
CA LEU A 84 1.43 -0.15 6.93
C LEU A 84 2.04 -0.23 8.34
N THR A 85 2.96 0.68 8.67
CA THR A 85 3.61 0.70 9.98
C THR A 85 2.59 0.86 11.11
N VAL A 86 1.61 1.78 10.96
CA VAL A 86 0.53 1.95 11.94
C VAL A 86 -0.36 0.71 12.02
N ALA A 87 -0.69 0.09 10.89
CA ALA A 87 -1.49 -1.14 10.85
C ALA A 87 -0.80 -2.28 11.62
N ASP A 88 0.50 -2.47 11.39
CA ASP A 88 1.28 -3.54 12.02
C ASP A 88 1.53 -3.29 13.51
N ALA A 89 1.71 -2.04 13.92
CA ALA A 89 1.82 -1.66 15.34
C ALA A 89 0.50 -1.93 16.09
N ARG A 90 -0.64 -1.61 15.47
CA ARG A 90 -1.97 -1.89 16.06
C ARG A 90 -2.21 -3.39 16.19
N ARG A 91 -1.86 -4.18 15.18
CA ARG A 91 -1.97 -5.65 15.24
C ARG A 91 -1.15 -6.25 16.39
N ARG A 92 0.06 -5.75 16.62
CA ARG A 92 0.92 -6.20 17.73
C ARG A 92 0.37 -5.86 19.12
N LYS A 93 -0.37 -4.77 19.27
CA LYS A 93 -1.00 -4.39 20.55
C LYS A 93 -2.27 -5.19 20.85
N ALA A 94 -2.88 -5.80 19.83
CA ALA A 94 -4.11 -6.59 19.96
C ALA A 94 -3.85 -8.10 20.13
N ALA A 95 -2.59 -8.52 20.05
CA ALA A 95 -2.13 -9.90 20.26
C ALA A 95 -1.44 -10.00 21.63
#